data_AF-A0A3S0DHU7-F1
#
_entry.id   AF-A0A3S0DHU7-F1
#
_cell.length_a   1.000
_cell.length_b   1.000
_cell.length_c   1.000
_cell.angle_alpha   90.00
_cell.angle_beta   90.00
_cell.angle_gamma   90.00
#
_symmetry.space_group_name_H-M   'P 1'
#
loop_
_entity.id
_entity.type
_entity.pdbx_description
1 polymer ?
#
loop_
_entity_poly.entity_id
_entity_poly.type
_entity_poly.pdbx_seq_one_letter_code
_entity_poly.pdbx_strand_id
1 'polypeptide(L)'
;MHVKFTISPTLNSEGGVQSIRTPMLMLTKIQGMGLGAGPKAIDAHCDGLLSQALEQHGFRAELAEAVTVELGSDSPQQYLVMMGLGSVQNFNPCGLHDVIEAAVDQALSKGCNKLTVPVVANRLTALNINLRGTAHIVRQSVERKLGAIESDQTFEVEFVCTAQAKRHIQQGLDVVCQHRKDRCCKGDKD
;
A
#
# COMPACT_ATOMS: atom_id res chain seq x y z
N MET A 1 -17.15 -9.66 -3.82
CA MET A 1 -16.88 -8.46 -3.02
C MET A 1 -16.69 -7.30 -3.97
N HIS A 2 -17.37 -6.18 -3.76
CA HIS A 2 -17.22 -4.99 -4.58
C HIS A 2 -15.99 -4.19 -4.19
N VAL A 3 -15.34 -3.54 -5.16
CA VAL A 3 -14.14 -2.73 -4.92
C VAL A 3 -14.41 -1.28 -5.28
N LYS A 4 -14.03 -0.36 -4.39
CA LYS A 4 -14.13 1.08 -4.60
C LYS A 4 -12.73 1.71 -4.48
N PHE A 5 -12.38 2.60 -5.40
CA PHE A 5 -11.13 3.36 -5.35
C PHE A 5 -11.42 4.84 -5.10
N THR A 6 -10.71 5.44 -4.16
CA THR A 6 -10.82 6.87 -3.82
C THR A 6 -9.45 7.55 -3.82
N ILE A 7 -9.41 8.86 -4.04
CA ILE A 7 -8.17 9.65 -4.03
C ILE A 7 -8.35 10.86 -3.11
N SER A 8 -7.52 10.95 -2.08
CA SER A 8 -7.53 11.98 -1.05
C SER A 8 -6.23 12.81 -1.14
N PRO A 9 -6.26 14.01 -1.77
CA PRO A 9 -5.07 14.81 -2.04
C PRO A 9 -4.60 15.64 -0.81
N THR A 10 -4.47 15.04 0.37
CA THR A 10 -4.35 15.74 1.66
C THR A 10 -2.94 15.77 2.28
N LEU A 11 -1.95 15.03 1.75
CA LEU A 11 -0.62 14.85 2.39
C LEU A 11 0.17 16.14 2.67
N ASN A 12 -0.19 17.26 2.04
CA ASN A 12 0.51 18.54 2.20
C ASN A 12 -0.37 19.64 2.82
N SER A 13 -1.67 19.41 3.02
CA SER A 13 -2.61 20.45 3.48
C SER A 13 -3.09 20.25 4.91
N GLU A 14 -3.15 19.03 5.42
CA GLU A 14 -3.80 18.70 6.71
C GLU A 14 -2.88 17.99 7.72
N GLY A 15 -1.59 17.90 7.41
CA GLY A 15 -0.59 17.17 8.20
C GLY A 15 0.07 16.05 7.38
N GLY A 16 1.17 15.50 7.90
CA GLY A 16 1.84 14.36 7.27
C GLY A 16 1.01 13.08 7.35
N VAL A 17 1.60 11.95 6.99
CA VAL A 17 0.93 10.63 6.99
C VAL A 17 0.30 10.24 8.35
N GLN A 18 0.79 10.80 9.46
CA GLN A 18 0.25 10.59 10.81
C GLN A 18 -1.15 11.17 11.01
N SER A 19 -1.60 12.09 10.15
CA SER A 19 -2.93 12.71 10.23
C SER A 19 -4.03 11.88 9.56
N ILE A 20 -3.67 10.85 8.81
CA ILE A 20 -4.61 10.07 7.98
C ILE A 20 -5.57 9.29 8.87
N ARG A 21 -6.88 9.44 8.68
CA ARG A 21 -7.89 8.66 9.41
C ARG A 21 -8.35 7.45 8.60
N THR A 22 -8.10 6.24 9.09
CA THR A 22 -8.42 5.01 8.35
C THR A 22 -8.42 3.76 9.25
N PRO A 23 -9.23 2.73 8.93
CA PRO A 23 -9.12 1.43 9.60
C PRO A 23 -7.73 0.81 9.46
N MET A 24 -7.15 0.80 8.25
CA MET A 24 -5.80 0.27 8.03
C MET A 24 -4.98 1.19 7.13
N LEU A 25 -3.82 1.60 7.63
CA LEU A 25 -2.83 2.36 6.86
C LEU A 25 -1.67 1.45 6.44
N MET A 26 -1.43 1.38 5.13
CA MET A 26 -0.27 0.69 4.58
C MET A 26 0.97 1.57 4.60
N LEU A 27 2.07 1.04 5.10
CA LEU A 27 3.40 1.62 5.05
C LEU A 27 4.34 0.65 4.35
N THR A 28 5.44 1.16 3.80
CA THR A 28 6.40 0.33 3.05
C THR A 28 7.83 0.61 3.47
N LYS A 29 8.67 -0.42 3.46
CA LYS A 29 10.12 -0.33 3.73
C LYS A 29 10.90 -1.12 2.68
N ILE A 30 12.03 -0.58 2.26
CA ILE A 30 12.99 -1.28 1.39
C ILE A 30 14.00 -2.02 2.28
N GLN A 31 14.39 -3.22 1.87
CA GLN A 31 15.39 -4.03 2.57
C GLN A 31 16.73 -3.30 2.69
N GLY A 32 17.36 -3.42 3.86
CA GLY A 32 18.64 -2.74 4.16
C GLY A 32 18.54 -1.23 4.39
N MET A 33 17.36 -0.64 4.23
CA MET A 33 17.11 0.77 4.56
C MET A 33 16.41 0.91 5.90
N GLY A 34 16.63 2.03 6.59
CA GLY A 34 15.82 2.42 7.74
C GLY A 34 14.40 2.85 7.35
N LEU A 35 13.57 3.16 8.34
CA LEU A 35 12.23 3.72 8.10
C LEU A 35 12.32 5.04 7.31
N GLY A 36 11.46 5.18 6.31
CA GLY A 36 11.30 6.44 5.58
C GLY A 36 10.67 7.54 6.43
N ALA A 37 10.66 8.78 5.94
CA ALA A 37 10.12 9.93 6.68
C ALA A 37 8.65 9.72 7.12
N GLY A 38 7.82 9.16 6.24
CA GLY A 38 6.43 8.84 6.57
C GLY A 38 6.31 7.83 7.72
N PRO A 39 6.83 6.59 7.56
CA PRO A 39 6.84 5.62 8.63
C PRO A 39 7.47 6.11 9.94
N LYS A 40 8.56 6.90 9.89
CA LYS A 40 9.17 7.52 11.09
C LYS A 40 8.22 8.49 11.79
N ALA A 41 7.49 9.31 11.05
CA ALA A 41 6.55 10.27 11.61
C ALA A 41 5.38 9.55 12.31
N ILE A 42 4.91 8.43 11.74
CA ILE A 42 3.88 7.61 12.37
C ILE A 42 4.43 6.89 13.59
N ASP A 43 5.60 6.28 13.49
CA ASP A 43 6.23 5.57 14.60
C ASP A 43 6.44 6.49 15.81
N ALA A 44 6.89 7.73 15.58
CA ALA A 44 7.00 8.76 16.62
C ALA A 44 5.63 9.19 17.18
N HIS A 45 4.57 9.16 16.36
CA HIS A 45 3.21 9.49 16.80
C HIS A 45 2.57 8.36 17.64
N CYS A 46 2.97 7.12 17.43
CA CYS A 46 2.53 5.96 18.20
C CYS A 46 3.61 5.46 19.17
N ASP A 47 4.41 6.36 19.75
CA ASP A 47 5.39 6.08 20.82
C ASP A 47 6.35 4.90 20.54
N GLY A 48 6.75 4.71 19.28
CA GLY A 48 7.69 3.68 18.86
C GLY A 48 7.10 2.28 18.70
N LEU A 49 5.77 2.12 18.80
CA LEU A 49 5.09 0.81 18.71
C LEU A 49 5.38 0.09 17.39
N LEU A 50 5.51 0.84 16.28
CA LEU A 50 5.85 0.23 14.99
C LEU A 50 7.28 -0.31 15.04
N SER A 51 8.27 0.46 15.46
CA SER A 51 9.66 -0.01 15.57
C SER A 51 9.80 -1.21 16.50
N GLN A 52 9.11 -1.21 17.64
CA GLN A 52 9.09 -2.35 18.57
C GLN A 52 8.51 -3.60 17.91
N ALA A 53 7.38 -3.48 17.20
CA ALA A 53 6.78 -4.60 16.50
C ALA A 53 7.70 -5.15 15.40
N LEU A 54 8.36 -4.28 14.63
CA LEU A 54 9.31 -4.70 13.59
C LEU A 54 10.50 -5.45 14.18
N GLU A 55 11.03 -5.00 15.32
CA GLU A 55 12.14 -5.68 16.01
C GLU A 55 11.69 -7.04 16.56
N GLN A 56 10.55 -7.11 17.24
CA GLN A 56 10.00 -8.34 17.81
C GLN A 56 9.73 -9.42 16.76
N HIS A 57 9.25 -9.02 15.58
CA HIS A 57 8.98 -9.93 14.47
C HIS A 57 10.22 -10.22 13.61
N GLY A 58 11.37 -9.61 13.94
CA GLY A 58 12.60 -9.75 13.15
C GLY A 58 12.47 -9.25 11.72
N PHE A 59 11.64 -8.22 11.49
CA PHE A 59 11.22 -7.77 10.17
C PHE A 59 12.41 -7.31 9.30
N ARG A 60 12.59 -7.96 8.16
CA ARG A 60 13.74 -7.70 7.26
C ARG A 60 13.40 -6.81 6.08
N ALA A 61 12.12 -6.54 5.87
CA ALA A 61 11.56 -5.95 4.67
C ALA A 61 11.81 -6.79 3.41
N GLU A 62 11.73 -8.12 3.54
CA GLU A 62 11.66 -9.05 2.42
C GLU A 62 10.41 -8.78 1.57
N LEU A 63 10.42 -9.19 0.30
CA LEU A 63 9.32 -8.89 -0.61
C LEU A 63 8.00 -9.48 -0.09
N ALA A 64 6.99 -8.60 0.07
CA ALA A 64 5.66 -8.93 0.61
C ALA A 64 5.64 -9.43 2.06
N GLU A 65 6.77 -9.35 2.79
CA GLU A 65 6.79 -9.53 4.24
C GLU A 65 5.89 -8.47 4.90
N ALA A 66 5.08 -8.88 5.87
CA ALA A 66 4.10 -8.00 6.51
C ALA A 66 4.20 -8.07 8.03
N VAL A 67 4.17 -6.91 8.68
CA VAL A 67 3.95 -6.78 10.13
C VAL A 67 2.78 -5.84 10.36
N THR A 68 1.78 -6.31 11.09
CA THR A 68 0.58 -5.54 11.42
C THR A 68 0.63 -5.13 12.89
N VAL A 69 0.38 -3.85 13.15
CA VAL A 69 0.34 -3.26 14.50
C VAL A 69 -1.07 -2.75 14.76
N GLU A 70 -1.64 -3.10 15.90
CA GLU A 70 -2.93 -2.62 16.37
C GLU A 70 -2.74 -1.41 17.29
N LEU A 71 -3.37 -0.29 16.95
CA LEU A 71 -3.29 0.95 17.73
C LEU A 71 -4.58 1.24 18.52
N GLY A 72 -5.63 0.44 18.32
CA GLY A 72 -6.91 0.57 19.00
C GLY A 72 -7.92 1.48 18.29
N SER A 73 -9.17 1.46 18.73
CA SER A 73 -10.30 2.14 18.09
C SER A 73 -10.23 3.67 18.14
N ASP A 74 -9.54 4.22 19.14
CA ASP A 74 -9.44 5.67 19.38
C ASP A 74 -8.31 6.30 18.56
N SER A 75 -7.44 5.49 17.96
CA SER A 75 -6.37 5.94 17.09
C SER A 75 -6.92 6.42 15.73
N PRO A 76 -6.37 7.49 15.14
CA PRO A 76 -6.68 7.88 13.76
C PRO A 76 -6.48 6.72 12.77
N GLN A 77 -5.46 5.89 12.99
CA GLN A 77 -5.24 4.64 12.27
C GLN A 77 -5.47 3.47 13.22
N GLN A 78 -6.50 2.66 13.03
CA GLN A 78 -6.77 1.53 13.94
C GLN A 78 -5.70 0.44 13.81
N TYR A 79 -5.25 0.20 12.58
CA TYR A 79 -4.15 -0.71 12.26
C TYR A 79 -3.13 -0.03 11.35
N LEU A 80 -1.86 -0.36 11.59
CA LEU A 80 -0.77 -0.13 10.64
C LEU A 80 -0.36 -1.47 10.05
N VAL A 81 -0.12 -1.51 8.74
CA VAL A 81 0.54 -2.65 8.10
C VAL A 81 1.82 -2.18 7.44
N MET A 82 2.96 -2.69 7.91
CA MET A 82 4.27 -2.45 7.31
C MET A 82 4.58 -3.56 6.30
N MET A 83 4.76 -3.17 5.04
CA MET A 83 5.07 -4.08 3.94
C MET A 83 6.54 -3.96 3.50
N GLY A 84 7.19 -5.10 3.35
CA GLY A 84 8.53 -5.19 2.79
C GLY A 84 8.49 -5.13 1.27
N LEU A 85 9.33 -4.28 0.67
CA LEU A 85 9.46 -4.13 -0.78
C LEU A 85 10.61 -4.97 -1.36
N GLY A 86 11.33 -5.71 -0.52
CA GLY A 86 12.57 -6.38 -0.91
C GLY A 86 13.71 -5.39 -1.16
N SER A 87 14.72 -5.83 -1.90
CA SER A 87 15.85 -4.99 -2.30
C SER A 87 15.48 -4.10 -3.50
N VAL A 88 16.19 -2.97 -3.67
CA VAL A 88 15.99 -2.05 -4.81
C VAL A 88 16.16 -2.76 -6.17
N GLN A 89 17.08 -3.73 -6.23
CA GLN A 89 17.38 -4.51 -7.44
C GLN A 89 16.25 -5.48 -7.81
N ASN A 90 15.53 -5.98 -6.80
CA ASN A 90 14.47 -6.97 -6.98
C ASN A 90 13.08 -6.33 -7.06
N PHE A 91 12.93 -5.06 -6.65
CA PHE A 91 11.66 -4.35 -6.71
C PHE A 91 11.24 -4.07 -8.14
N ASN A 92 10.18 -4.75 -8.57
CA ASN A 92 9.61 -4.66 -9.92
C ASN A 92 8.06 -4.63 -9.85
N PRO A 93 7.37 -4.35 -10.97
CA PRO A 93 5.92 -4.39 -11.06
C PRO A 93 5.25 -5.68 -10.53
N CYS A 94 5.84 -6.86 -10.76
CA CYS A 94 5.32 -8.12 -10.21
C CYS A 94 5.33 -8.12 -8.68
N GLY A 95 6.45 -7.70 -8.08
CA GLY A 95 6.58 -7.67 -6.63
C GLY A 95 5.59 -6.70 -5.98
N LEU A 96 5.22 -5.62 -6.66
CA LEU A 96 4.18 -4.73 -6.17
C LEU A 96 2.79 -5.41 -6.17
N HIS A 97 2.48 -6.31 -7.11
CA HIS A 97 1.26 -7.11 -7.02
C HIS A 97 1.24 -7.94 -5.73
N ASP A 98 2.32 -8.66 -5.44
CA ASP A 98 2.40 -9.55 -4.28
C ASP A 98 2.28 -8.74 -2.97
N VAL A 99 2.93 -7.57 -2.90
CA VAL A 99 2.82 -6.65 -1.77
C VAL A 99 1.38 -6.16 -1.55
N ILE A 100 0.67 -5.77 -2.61
CA ILE A 100 -0.71 -5.27 -2.49
C ILE A 100 -1.67 -6.39 -2.12
N GLU A 101 -1.52 -7.58 -2.69
CA GLU A 101 -2.34 -8.72 -2.32
C GLU A 101 -2.14 -9.11 -0.84
N ALA A 102 -0.91 -9.12 -0.36
CA ALA A 102 -0.60 -9.37 1.04
C ALA A 102 -1.17 -8.28 1.97
N ALA A 103 -1.09 -7.00 1.59
CA ALA A 103 -1.68 -5.92 2.37
C ALA A 103 -3.22 -6.03 2.45
N VAL A 104 -3.88 -6.45 1.37
CA VAL A 104 -5.33 -6.73 1.37
C VAL A 104 -5.66 -7.92 2.26
N ASP A 105 -4.86 -8.99 2.26
CA ASP A 105 -5.05 -10.12 3.19
C ASP A 105 -4.98 -9.65 4.65
N GLN A 106 -3.99 -8.81 4.99
CA GLN A 106 -3.88 -8.24 6.33
C GLN A 106 -5.14 -7.45 6.68
N ALA A 107 -5.61 -6.56 5.80
CA ALA A 107 -6.82 -5.78 6.02
C ALA A 107 -8.06 -6.67 6.28
N LEU A 108 -8.31 -7.65 5.42
CA LEU A 108 -9.43 -8.57 5.56
C LEU A 108 -9.34 -9.40 6.84
N SER A 109 -8.14 -9.89 7.19
CA SER A 109 -7.92 -10.68 8.41
C SER A 109 -8.22 -9.91 9.70
N LYS A 110 -8.16 -8.57 9.65
CA LYS A 110 -8.50 -7.65 10.75
C LYS A 110 -9.91 -7.10 10.65
N GLY A 111 -10.73 -7.59 9.73
CA GLY A 111 -12.09 -7.10 9.52
C GLY A 111 -12.16 -5.68 8.96
N CYS A 112 -11.05 -5.15 8.42
CA CYS A 112 -11.04 -3.84 7.80
C CYS A 112 -11.72 -3.90 6.42
N ASN A 113 -12.59 -2.93 6.15
CA ASN A 113 -13.22 -2.73 4.84
C ASN A 113 -12.52 -1.64 4.01
N LYS A 114 -11.43 -1.06 4.52
CA LYS A 114 -10.68 0.01 3.86
C LYS A 114 -9.18 -0.17 4.07
N LEU A 115 -8.42 -0.06 2.98
CA LEU A 115 -6.96 0.03 2.98
C LEU A 115 -6.55 1.39 2.42
N THR A 116 -5.83 2.18 3.22
CA THR A 116 -5.27 3.46 2.75
C THR A 116 -3.81 3.29 2.37
N VAL A 117 -3.46 3.73 1.15
CA VAL A 117 -2.12 3.67 0.57
C VAL A 117 -1.59 5.10 0.41
N PRO A 118 -0.62 5.53 1.24
CA PRO A 118 0.02 6.82 1.08
C PRO A 118 0.96 6.78 -0.12
N VAL A 119 0.64 7.56 -1.14
CA VAL A 119 1.46 7.70 -2.34
C VAL A 119 2.31 8.96 -2.21
N VAL A 120 3.51 8.77 -1.66
CA VAL A 120 4.57 9.78 -1.71
C VAL A 120 5.43 9.54 -2.95
N ALA A 121 5.84 10.63 -3.61
CA ALA A 121 6.77 10.54 -4.73
C ALA A 121 8.13 10.03 -4.22
N ASN A 122 8.34 8.72 -4.23
CA ASN A 122 9.60 8.12 -3.81
C ASN A 122 10.58 8.04 -4.99
N ARG A 123 11.63 8.86 -4.94
CA ARG A 123 12.67 8.91 -5.98
C ARG A 123 13.37 7.56 -6.19
N LEU A 124 13.41 6.70 -5.18
CA LEU A 124 14.12 5.42 -5.23
C LEU A 124 13.37 4.34 -6.02
N THR A 125 12.03 4.35 -5.96
CA THR A 125 11.20 3.43 -6.77
C THR A 125 10.76 4.05 -8.09
N ALA A 126 10.93 5.37 -8.26
CA ALA A 126 10.54 6.11 -9.45
C ALA A 126 11.24 5.63 -10.73
N LEU A 127 12.43 5.01 -10.63
CA LEU A 127 13.13 4.41 -11.76
C LEU A 127 12.43 3.16 -12.30
N ASN A 128 11.71 2.42 -11.43
CA ASN A 128 11.07 1.15 -11.79
C ASN A 128 9.56 1.31 -12.01
N ILE A 129 8.91 2.26 -11.33
CA ILE A 129 7.47 2.50 -11.48
C ILE A 129 7.10 3.96 -11.19
N ASN A 130 6.29 4.54 -12.06
CA ASN A 130 5.71 5.88 -11.86
C ASN A 130 4.35 5.80 -11.14
N LEU A 131 3.84 6.94 -10.66
CA LEU A 131 2.59 7.02 -9.90
C LEU A 131 1.39 6.42 -10.65
N ARG A 132 1.32 6.62 -11.97
CA ARG A 132 0.27 6.06 -12.83
C ARG A 132 0.34 4.53 -12.84
N GLY A 133 1.54 3.98 -13.03
CA GLY A 133 1.79 2.54 -12.99
C GLY A 133 1.47 1.95 -11.62
N THR A 134 1.85 2.62 -10.53
CA THR A 134 1.51 2.19 -9.16
C THR A 134 0.01 2.09 -8.98
N ALA A 135 -0.76 3.14 -9.32
CA ALA A 135 -2.21 3.12 -9.17
C ALA A 135 -2.88 2.03 -10.03
N HIS A 136 -2.39 1.81 -11.26
CA HIS A 136 -2.87 0.74 -12.13
C HIS A 136 -2.64 -0.65 -11.52
N ILE A 137 -1.43 -0.94 -11.04
CA ILE A 137 -1.08 -2.23 -10.43
C ILE A 137 -1.90 -2.47 -9.17
N VAL A 138 -2.03 -1.45 -8.30
CA VAL A 138 -2.85 -1.55 -7.09
C VAL A 138 -4.29 -1.91 -7.47
N ARG A 139 -4.88 -1.19 -8.43
CA ARG A 139 -6.24 -1.46 -8.92
C ARG A 139 -6.40 -2.90 -9.39
N GLN A 140 -5.53 -3.34 -10.28
CA GLN A 140 -5.59 -4.69 -10.86
C GLN A 140 -5.40 -5.78 -9.80
N SER A 141 -4.50 -5.58 -8.84
CA SER A 141 -4.23 -6.55 -7.77
C SER A 141 -5.46 -6.72 -6.87
N VAL A 142 -6.06 -5.59 -6.45
CA VAL A 142 -7.22 -5.62 -5.57
C VAL A 142 -8.45 -6.15 -6.28
N GLU A 143 -8.75 -5.69 -7.50
CA GLU A 143 -9.88 -6.20 -8.29
C GLU A 143 -9.77 -7.71 -8.54
N ARG A 144 -8.58 -8.20 -8.91
CA ARG A 144 -8.35 -9.64 -9.11
C ARG A 144 -8.60 -10.42 -7.84
N LYS A 145 -8.00 -9.99 -6.73
CA LYS A 145 -8.06 -10.71 -5.45
C LYS A 145 -9.47 -10.74 -4.88
N LEU A 146 -10.14 -9.59 -4.84
CA LEU A 146 -11.47 -9.45 -4.23
C LEU A 146 -12.59 -9.91 -5.17
N GLY A 147 -12.36 -9.89 -6.49
CA GLY A 147 -13.29 -10.43 -7.48
C GLY A 147 -13.46 -11.95 -7.38
N ALA A 148 -12.51 -12.66 -6.77
CA ALA A 148 -12.60 -14.10 -6.51
C ALA A 148 -13.43 -14.44 -5.25
N ILE A 149 -13.83 -13.44 -4.45
CA ILE A 149 -14.56 -13.63 -3.19
C ILE A 149 -16.05 -13.36 -3.44
N GLU A 150 -16.90 -14.36 -3.27
CA GLU A 150 -18.36 -14.18 -3.29
C GLU A 150 -18.83 -13.48 -2.01
N SER A 151 -19.19 -12.20 -2.11
CA SER A 151 -19.64 -11.36 -0.99
C SER A 151 -20.22 -10.05 -1.53
N ASP A 152 -21.29 -9.56 -0.89
CA ASP A 152 -21.95 -8.28 -1.21
C ASP A 152 -21.26 -7.07 -0.54
N GLN A 153 -20.25 -7.31 0.28
CA GLN A 153 -19.52 -6.23 0.96
C GLN A 153 -18.71 -5.41 -0.04
N THR A 154 -18.46 -4.13 0.32
CA THR A 154 -17.57 -3.23 -0.42
C THR A 154 -16.26 -3.05 0.34
N PHE A 155 -15.14 -3.22 -0.36
CA PHE A 155 -13.81 -2.88 0.12
C PHE A 155 -13.30 -1.61 -0.58
N GLU A 156 -12.86 -0.63 0.20
CA GLU A 156 -12.32 0.63 -0.32
C GLU A 156 -10.78 0.62 -0.31
N VAL A 157 -10.17 1.02 -1.42
CA VAL A 157 -8.75 1.39 -1.47
C VAL A 157 -8.66 2.90 -1.67
N GLU A 158 -8.10 3.57 -0.68
CA GLU A 158 -7.89 5.01 -0.73
C GLU A 158 -6.43 5.33 -1.01
N PHE A 159 -6.17 6.13 -2.05
CA PHE A 159 -4.87 6.71 -2.29
C PHE A 159 -4.78 8.07 -1.62
N VAL A 160 -3.93 8.20 -0.61
CA VAL A 160 -3.64 9.49 0.02
C VAL A 160 -2.38 10.05 -0.61
N CYS A 161 -2.47 11.21 -1.27
CA CYS A 161 -1.38 11.74 -2.09
C CYS A 161 -1.28 13.27 -1.98
N THR A 162 -0.30 13.86 -2.67
CA THR A 162 -0.25 15.32 -2.84
C THR A 162 -1.23 15.76 -3.92
N ALA A 163 -1.67 17.03 -3.88
CA ALA A 163 -2.57 17.58 -4.89
C ALA A 163 -2.01 17.42 -6.33
N GLN A 164 -0.69 17.53 -6.50
CA GLN A 164 -0.02 17.35 -7.78
C GLN A 164 -0.06 15.89 -8.28
N ALA A 165 -0.03 14.92 -7.36
CA ALA A 165 -0.04 13.50 -7.69
C ALA A 165 -1.44 13.00 -8.11
N LYS A 166 -2.53 13.65 -7.67
CA LYS A 166 -3.93 13.24 -7.91
C LYS A 166 -4.20 12.87 -9.37
N ARG A 167 -3.78 13.73 -10.32
CA ARG A 167 -4.01 13.51 -11.75
C ARG A 167 -3.35 12.23 -12.24
N HIS A 168 -2.13 11.94 -11.81
CA HIS A 168 -1.40 10.74 -12.22
C HIS A 168 -2.02 9.46 -11.66
N ILE A 169 -2.50 9.51 -10.41
CA ILE A 169 -3.23 8.40 -9.80
C ILE A 169 -4.53 8.14 -10.53
N GLN A 170 -5.33 9.18 -10.78
CA GLN A 170 -6.59 9.04 -11.53
C GLN A 170 -6.34 8.41 -12.91
N GLN A 171 -5.34 8.91 -13.65
CA GLN A 171 -4.95 8.34 -14.94
C GLN A 171 -4.50 6.87 -14.88
N GLY A 172 -4.02 6.41 -13.72
CA GLY A 172 -3.65 5.01 -13.48
C GLY A 172 -4.86 4.13 -13.24
N LEU A 173 -5.81 4.65 -12.46
CA LEU A 173 -7.09 3.98 -12.19
C LEU A 173 -7.94 3.86 -13.46
N ASP A 174 -7.92 4.88 -14.33
CA ASP A 174 -8.70 4.91 -15.58
C ASP A 174 -8.08 4.03 -16.69
N VAL A 175 -6.88 3.47 -16.50
CA VAL A 175 -6.27 2.60 -17.52
C VAL A 175 -7.08 1.32 -17.66
N VAL A 176 -7.71 1.16 -18.82
CA VAL A 176 -8.33 -0.11 -19.23
C VAL A 176 -7.21 -1.11 -19.51
N CYS A 177 -7.21 -2.23 -18.78
CA CYS A 177 -6.23 -3.29 -19.02
C CYS A 177 -6.48 -3.91 -20.41
N GLN A 178 -5.56 -3.69 -21.34
CA GLN A 178 -5.66 -4.23 -22.70
C GLN A 178 -5.15 -5.68 -22.82
N HIS A 179 -4.57 -6.25 -21.75
CA HIS A 179 -4.01 -7.60 -21.78
C HIS A 179 -5.02 -8.61 -21.21
N ARG A 180 -5.57 -9.43 -22.12
CA ARG A 180 -6.39 -10.60 -21.81
C ARG A 180 -5.50 -11.70 -21.24
N LYS A 181 -5.80 -12.10 -20.00
CA LYS A 181 -5.37 -13.33 -19.31
C LYS A 181 -3.88 -13.37 -18.94
N ASP A 182 -3.65 -13.65 -17.67
CA ASP A 182 -2.36 -13.76 -16.99
C ASP A 182 -1.64 -12.43 -16.76
N ARG A 183 -1.00 -12.32 -15.59
CA ARG A 183 -0.40 -11.10 -15.01
C ARG A 183 0.20 -10.19 -16.09
N CYS A 184 -0.06 -8.88 -16.03
CA CYS A 184 0.54 -7.86 -16.90
C CYS A 184 2.08 -7.89 -16.98
N CYS A 185 2.73 -8.75 -16.20
CA CYS A 185 4.17 -8.85 -16.03
C CYS A 185 4.73 -10.26 -16.27
N LYS A 186 3.96 -11.22 -16.81
CA LYS A 186 4.55 -12.45 -17.39
C LYS A 186 4.98 -12.15 -18.83
N GLY A 187 6.09 -11.42 -18.96
CA GLY A 187 6.91 -11.49 -20.16
C GLY A 187 7.66 -12.82 -20.15
N ASP A 188 7.75 -13.45 -21.31
CA ASP A 188 8.35 -14.76 -21.56
C ASP A 188 9.70 -14.91 -20.86
N LYS A 189 9.82 -15.97 -20.06
CA LYS A 189 11.11 -16.58 -19.76
C LYS A 189 11.26 -17.74 -20.73
N ASP A 190 11.92 -17.48 -21.86
CA ASP A 190 12.67 -18.50 -22.59
C ASP A 190 13.89 -18.94 -21.75
#